data_AF-A0A095XC68-F1
#
_entry.id   AF-A0A095XC68-F1
#
_cell.length_a   1.000
_cell.length_b   1.000
_cell.length_c   1.000
_cell.angle_alpha   90.00
_cell.angle_beta   90.00
_cell.angle_gamma   90.00
#
_symmetry.space_group_name_H-M   'P 1'
#
loop_
_entity.id
_entity.type
_entity.pdbx_description
1 polymer ?
#
loop_
_entity_poly.entity_id
_entity_poly.type
_entity_poly.pdbx_seq_one_letter_code
_entity_poly.pdbx_strand_id
1 'polypeptide(L)'
;MNNKNIIKDISLTFLGIGLIALGFIINKNNLSPNKMINIISYISIAIGCVFFGHFMKNIIKHFSLKNNEELVRKIEIDENDERNVLIAEKSKARAYDMMIYMFAALILIFSLMGINKLTIIFLVVAFLSMQLYALYWRFAFEKKM
;
A
#
# COMPACT_ATOMS: atom_id res chain seq x y z
N MET A 1 7.63 7.79 -20.48
CA MET A 1 6.89 6.50 -20.37
C MET A 1 6.16 6.27 -21.68
N ASN A 2 6.43 5.16 -22.39
CA ASN A 2 5.83 4.93 -23.72
C ASN A 2 4.33 4.64 -23.61
N ASN A 3 3.55 5.02 -24.63
CA ASN A 3 2.10 4.80 -24.68
C ASN A 3 1.70 3.32 -24.51
N LYS A 4 2.56 2.36 -24.85
CA LYS A 4 2.31 0.93 -24.60
C LYS A 4 2.34 0.57 -23.11
N ASN A 5 3.21 1.21 -22.33
CA ASN A 5 3.35 0.93 -20.90
C ASN A 5 2.19 1.52 -20.10
N ILE A 6 1.69 2.71 -20.47
CA ILE A 6 0.51 3.28 -19.81
C ILE A 6 -0.75 2.46 -20.09
N ILE A 7 -0.94 1.95 -21.31
CA ILE A 7 -2.08 1.08 -21.65
C ILE A 7 -2.03 -0.21 -20.82
N LYS A 8 -0.84 -0.78 -20.63
CA LYS A 8 -0.64 -1.93 -19.74
C LYS A 8 -1.01 -1.60 -18.30
N ASP A 9 -0.53 -0.48 -17.76
CA ASP A 9 -0.82 -0.07 -16.38
C ASP A 9 -2.33 0.21 -16.17
N ILE A 10 -2.99 0.81 -17.16
CA ILE A 10 -4.45 1.01 -17.18
C ILE A 10 -5.16 -0.34 -17.18
N SER A 11 -4.78 -1.27 -18.06
CA SER A 11 -5.36 -2.61 -18.13
C SER A 11 -5.21 -3.37 -16.81
N LEU A 12 -4.04 -3.30 -16.16
CA LEU A 12 -3.78 -3.94 -14.88
C LEU A 12 -4.52 -3.27 -13.70
N THR A 13 -4.74 -1.95 -13.77
CA THR A 13 -5.58 -1.25 -12.80
C THR A 13 -7.03 -1.68 -12.91
N PHE A 14 -7.57 -1.79 -14.14
CA PHE A 14 -8.92 -2.32 -14.37
C PHE A 14 -9.05 -3.79 -13.96
N LEU A 15 -8.01 -4.60 -14.19
CA LEU A 15 -7.95 -5.97 -13.67
C LEU A 15 -8.06 -5.99 -12.14
N GLY A 16 -7.31 -5.12 -11.44
CA GLY A 16 -7.38 -4.98 -10.00
C GLY A 16 -8.78 -4.62 -9.49
N ILE A 17 -9.43 -3.64 -10.12
CA ILE A 17 -10.82 -3.25 -9.82
C ILE A 17 -11.79 -4.42 -10.09
N GLY A 18 -11.59 -5.14 -11.20
CA GLY A 18 -12.37 -6.32 -11.54
C GLY A 18 -12.27 -7.43 -10.48
N LEU A 19 -11.06 -7.70 -9.98
CA LEU A 19 -10.85 -8.67 -8.90
C LEU A 19 -11.52 -8.26 -7.59
N ILE A 20 -11.48 -6.97 -7.23
CA ILE A 20 -12.19 -6.44 -6.07
C ILE A 20 -13.70 -6.65 -6.24
N ALA A 21 -14.26 -6.22 -7.37
CA ALA A 21 -15.70 -6.33 -7.65
C ALA A 21 -16.16 -7.79 -7.67
N LEU A 22 -15.42 -8.68 -8.32
CA LEU A 22 -15.69 -10.12 -8.33
C LEU A 22 -15.66 -10.70 -6.92
N GLY A 23 -14.66 -10.37 -6.11
CA GLY A 23 -14.58 -10.80 -4.72
C GLY A 23 -15.82 -10.38 -3.92
N PHE A 24 -16.26 -9.13 -4.05
CA PHE A 24 -17.49 -8.65 -3.39
C PHE A 24 -18.75 -9.36 -3.89
N ILE A 25 -18.90 -9.58 -5.20
CA ILE A 25 -20.06 -10.28 -5.79
C ILE A 25 -20.11 -11.73 -5.29
N ILE A 26 -18.97 -12.43 -5.28
CA ILE A 26 -18.86 -13.80 -4.78
C ILE A 26 -19.26 -13.86 -3.30
N ASN A 27 -18.77 -12.92 -2.47
CA ASN A 27 -19.12 -12.87 -1.05
C ASN A 27 -20.61 -12.61 -0.83
N LYS A 28 -21.21 -11.71 -1.62
CA LYS A 28 -22.62 -11.31 -1.48
C LYS A 28 -23.59 -12.40 -1.92
N ASN A 29 -23.26 -13.14 -2.99
CA ASN A 29 -24.13 -14.16 -3.57
C ASN A 29 -23.97 -15.55 -2.91
N ASN A 30 -23.08 -15.70 -1.92
CA ASN A 30 -22.85 -16.97 -1.26
C ASN A 30 -23.98 -17.27 -0.24
N LEU A 31 -25.06 -17.91 -0.71
CA LEU A 31 -26.26 -18.25 0.09
C LEU A 31 -26.00 -19.28 1.20
N SER A 32 -24.92 -20.05 1.11
CA SER A 32 -24.48 -20.98 2.16
C SER A 32 -23.03 -20.68 2.52
N PRO A 33 -22.65 -20.63 3.82
CA PRO A 33 -21.31 -20.21 4.23
C PRO A 33 -20.27 -21.31 3.96
N ASN A 34 -19.96 -21.55 2.68
CA ASN A 34 -18.83 -22.37 2.28
C ASN A 34 -17.54 -21.60 2.58
N LYS A 35 -16.78 -22.06 3.57
CA LYS A 35 -15.51 -21.46 4.00
C LYS A 35 -14.51 -21.27 2.86
N MET A 36 -14.45 -22.18 1.88
CA MET A 36 -13.53 -22.08 0.74
C MET A 36 -13.87 -20.88 -0.16
N ILE A 37 -15.15 -20.68 -0.47
CA ILE A 37 -15.60 -19.59 -1.35
C ILE A 37 -15.32 -18.22 -0.71
N ASN A 38 -15.52 -18.11 0.61
CA ASN A 38 -15.22 -16.88 1.34
C ASN A 38 -13.71 -16.56 1.34
N ILE A 39 -12.86 -17.57 1.53
CA ILE A 39 -11.40 -17.39 1.46
C ILE A 39 -10.98 -16.89 0.08
N ILE A 40 -11.49 -17.50 -1.00
CA ILE A 40 -11.22 -17.09 -2.37
C ILE A 40 -11.66 -15.65 -2.62
N SER A 41 -12.85 -15.28 -2.14
CA SER A 41 -13.35 -13.91 -2.21
C SER A 41 -12.40 -12.92 -1.53
N TYR A 42 -12.00 -13.17 -0.28
CA TYR A 42 -11.13 -12.25 0.46
C TYR A 42 -9.73 -12.14 -0.15
N ILE A 43 -9.15 -13.24 -0.63
CA ILE A 43 -7.87 -13.21 -1.36
C ILE A 43 -8.00 -12.41 -2.65
N SER A 44 -9.10 -12.55 -3.38
CA SER A 44 -9.34 -11.81 -4.62
C SER A 44 -9.42 -10.30 -4.37
N ILE A 45 -10.11 -9.90 -3.30
CA ILE A 45 -10.17 -8.49 -2.87
C ILE A 45 -8.77 -7.99 -2.50
N ALA A 46 -8.03 -8.75 -1.70
CA ALA A 46 -6.69 -8.36 -1.25
C ALA A 46 -5.72 -8.16 -2.43
N ILE A 47 -5.67 -9.12 -3.37
CA ILE A 47 -4.83 -9.02 -4.57
C ILE A 47 -5.28 -7.85 -5.45
N GLY A 48 -6.59 -7.68 -5.63
CA GLY A 48 -7.13 -6.58 -6.42
C GLY A 48 -6.73 -5.20 -5.88
N CYS A 49 -6.75 -5.02 -4.55
CA CYS A 49 -6.28 -3.79 -3.91
C CYS A 49 -4.78 -3.52 -4.16
N VAL A 50 -3.94 -4.56 -4.12
CA VAL A 50 -2.50 -4.44 -4.38
C VAL A 50 -2.25 -4.01 -5.83
N PHE A 51 -2.91 -4.66 -6.79
CA PHE A 51 -2.79 -4.30 -8.21
C PHE A 51 -3.27 -2.87 -8.46
N PHE A 52 -4.46 -2.54 -7.96
CA PHE A 52 -5.02 -1.21 -8.11
C PHE A 52 -4.07 -0.14 -7.55
N GLY A 53 -3.63 -0.27 -6.30
CA GLY A 53 -2.76 0.72 -5.67
C GLY A 53 -1.41 0.88 -6.39
N HIS A 54 -0.79 -0.22 -6.79
CA HIS A 54 0.51 -0.20 -7.46
C HIS A 54 0.44 0.46 -8.84
N PHE A 55 -0.51 0.07 -9.69
CA PHE A 55 -0.59 0.56 -11.07
C PHE A 55 -1.24 1.95 -11.17
N MET A 56 -2.19 2.28 -10.28
CA MET A 56 -2.79 3.61 -10.25
C MET A 56 -1.76 4.72 -10.03
N LYS A 57 -0.73 4.48 -9.20
CA LYS A 57 0.37 5.42 -8.99
C LYS A 57 1.07 5.79 -10.30
N ASN A 58 1.33 4.81 -11.17
CA ASN A 58 2.00 5.04 -12.46
C ASN A 58 1.12 5.85 -13.41
N ILE A 59 -0.19 5.59 -13.38
CA ILE A 59 -1.17 6.32 -14.17
C ILE A 59 -1.21 7.79 -13.76
N ILE A 60 -1.36 8.06 -12.45
CA ILE A 60 -1.34 9.41 -11.92
C ILE A 60 -0.04 10.11 -12.30
N LYS A 61 1.12 9.46 -12.08
CA LYS A 61 2.42 10.01 -12.48
C LYS A 61 2.47 10.36 -13.97
N HIS A 62 1.99 9.48 -14.84
CA HIS A 62 1.99 9.76 -16.28
C HIS A 62 1.13 10.97 -16.62
N PHE A 63 -0.10 11.05 -16.13
CA PHE A 63 -1.00 12.17 -16.44
C PHE A 63 -0.54 13.49 -15.83
N SER A 64 0.07 13.47 -14.63
CA SER A 64 0.64 14.68 -14.01
C SER A 64 1.85 15.23 -14.75
N LEU A 65 2.61 14.37 -15.45
CA LEU A 65 3.82 14.77 -16.18
C LEU A 65 3.61 14.93 -17.68
N LYS A 66 2.49 14.44 -18.21
CA LYS A 66 2.18 14.49 -19.63
C LYS A 66 2.06 15.95 -20.07
N ASN A 67 2.86 16.32 -21.07
CA ASN A 67 2.94 17.67 -21.65
C ASN A 67 3.43 18.77 -20.69
N ASN A 68 4.11 18.40 -19.59
CA ASN A 68 4.67 19.38 -18.67
C ASN A 68 6.16 19.12 -18.43
N GLU A 69 6.98 19.51 -19.40
CA GLU A 69 8.45 19.37 -19.35
C GLU A 69 9.08 20.16 -18.20
N GLU A 70 8.48 21.30 -17.83
CA GLU A 70 8.93 22.11 -16.70
C GLU A 70 8.75 21.36 -15.38
N LEU A 71 7.60 20.72 -15.16
CA LEU A 71 7.38 19.88 -13.97
C LEU A 71 8.31 18.66 -13.96
N VAL A 72 8.55 18.02 -15.11
CA VAL A 72 9.49 16.90 -15.19
C VAL A 72 10.89 17.34 -14.77
N ARG A 73 11.39 18.44 -15.35
CA ARG A 73 12.71 18.98 -15.01
C ARG A 73 12.79 19.41 -13.55
N LYS A 74 11.73 20.02 -13.02
CA LYS A 74 11.65 20.40 -11.61
C LYS A 74 11.72 19.18 -10.69
N ILE A 75 10.99 18.10 -11.02
CA ILE A 75 11.05 16.86 -10.24
C ILE A 75 12.45 16.24 -10.29
N GLU A 76 13.12 16.23 -11.44
CA GLU A 76 14.49 15.72 -11.55
C GLU A 76 15.48 16.53 -10.71
N ILE A 77 15.32 17.85 -10.66
CA ILE A 77 16.13 18.71 -9.78
C ILE A 77 15.79 18.41 -8.31
N ASP A 78 14.49 18.37 -7.98
CA ASP A 78 14.02 18.17 -6.61
C ASP A 78 14.37 16.77 -6.06
N GLU A 79 14.45 15.75 -6.91
CA GLU A 79 14.85 14.39 -6.53
C GLU A 79 16.36 14.28 -6.21
N ASN A 80 17.19 15.18 -6.75
CA ASN A 80 18.64 15.17 -6.54
C ASN A 80 19.13 16.29 -5.59
N ASP A 81 18.30 17.26 -5.26
CA ASP A 81 18.63 18.33 -4.31
C ASP A 81 18.62 17.80 -2.87
N GLU A 82 19.75 17.95 -2.17
CA GLU A 82 19.94 17.44 -0.81
C GLU A 82 18.87 17.94 0.18
N ARG A 83 18.45 19.21 0.06
CA ARG A 83 17.44 19.80 0.95
C ARG A 83 16.09 19.14 0.71
N ASN A 84 15.73 18.94 -0.55
CA ASN A 84 14.45 18.31 -0.89
C ASN A 84 14.43 16.81 -0.55
N VAL A 85 15.55 16.10 -0.71
CA VAL A 85 15.71 14.72 -0.23
C VAL A 85 15.48 14.66 1.28
N LEU A 86 16.13 15.54 2.06
CA LEU A 86 15.93 15.63 3.51
C LEU A 86 14.46 15.91 3.89
N ILE A 87 13.77 16.82 3.19
CA ILE A 87 12.35 17.10 3.41
C ILE A 87 11.49 15.86 3.11
N ALA A 88 11.78 15.17 2.00
CA ALA A 88 11.05 13.97 1.59
C ALA A 88 11.25 12.82 2.59
N GLU A 89 12.46 12.59 3.07
CA GLU A 89 12.74 11.59 4.10
C GLU A 89 12.07 11.93 5.43
N LYS A 90 12.13 13.20 5.86
CA LYS A 90 11.47 13.67 7.09
C LYS A 90 9.95 13.53 7.02
N SER A 91 9.34 13.80 5.85
CA SER A 91 7.89 13.62 5.67
C SER A 91 7.50 12.14 5.73
N LYS A 92 8.28 11.23 5.13
CA LYS A 92 8.09 9.78 5.25
C LYS A 92 8.23 9.31 6.70
N ALA A 93 9.20 9.83 7.45
CA ALA A 93 9.36 9.51 8.87
C ALA A 93 8.16 9.96 9.70
N ARG A 94 7.62 11.17 9.47
CA ARG A 94 6.38 11.63 10.15
C ARG A 94 5.15 10.80 9.78
N ALA A 95 5.04 10.39 8.51
CA ALA A 95 3.97 9.48 8.09
C ALA A 95 4.11 8.10 8.75
N TYR A 96 5.33 7.61 8.92
CA TYR A 96 5.62 6.38 9.67
C TYR A 96 5.19 6.52 11.14
N ASP A 97 5.56 7.60 11.84
CA ASP A 97 5.11 7.85 13.23
C ASP A 97 3.58 7.81 13.34
N MET A 98 2.86 8.46 12.42
CA MET A 98 1.39 8.43 12.39
C MET A 98 0.86 7.01 12.13
N MET A 99 1.49 6.26 11.23
CA MET A 99 1.12 4.87 10.92
C MET A 99 1.23 3.97 12.17
N ILE A 100 2.22 4.19 13.05
CA ILE A 100 2.32 3.45 14.32
C ILE A 100 1.05 3.62 15.16
N TYR A 101 0.61 4.85 15.37
CA TYR A 101 -0.59 5.14 16.14
C TYR A 101 -1.86 4.58 15.48
N MET A 102 -1.95 4.64 14.15
CA MET A 102 -3.07 4.05 13.41
C MET A 102 -3.12 2.52 13.56
N PHE A 103 -1.99 1.83 13.46
CA PHE A 103 -1.94 0.37 13.68
C PHE A 103 -2.30 -0.01 15.11
N ALA A 104 -1.80 0.73 16.11
CA ALA A 104 -2.17 0.51 17.50
C ALA A 104 -3.69 0.66 17.72
N ALA A 105 -4.29 1.72 17.14
CA ALA A 105 -5.74 1.93 17.19
C ALA A 105 -6.53 0.80 16.50
N LEU A 106 -6.06 0.32 15.33
CA LEU A 106 -6.69 -0.79 14.62
C LEU A 106 -6.66 -2.09 15.43
N ILE A 107 -5.52 -2.42 16.04
CA ILE A 107 -5.39 -3.60 16.92
C ILE A 107 -6.39 -3.49 18.08
N LEU A 108 -6.49 -2.32 18.71
CA LEU A 108 -7.41 -2.07 19.82
C LEU A 108 -8.88 -2.24 19.37
N ILE A 109 -9.28 -1.60 18.27
CA ILE A 109 -10.64 -1.69 17.73
C ILE A 109 -10.99 -3.15 17.41
N PHE A 110 -10.11 -3.88 16.73
CA PHE A 110 -10.35 -5.29 16.40
C PHE A 110 -10.37 -6.21 17.62
N SER A 111 -9.59 -5.89 18.65
CA SER A 111 -9.67 -6.57 19.94
C SER A 111 -11.01 -6.33 20.64
N LEU A 112 -11.52 -5.10 20.63
CA LEU A 112 -12.82 -4.77 21.21
C LEU A 112 -13.99 -5.36 20.41
N MET A 113 -13.85 -5.49 19.10
CA MET A 113 -14.84 -6.15 18.23
C MET A 113 -14.93 -7.67 18.45
N GLY A 114 -14.09 -8.26 19.30
CA GLY A 114 -14.12 -9.69 19.59
C GLY A 114 -13.72 -10.58 18.41
N ILE A 115 -12.87 -10.07 17.52
CA ILE A 115 -12.33 -10.84 16.39
C ILE A 115 -11.49 -12.02 16.91
N ASN A 116 -11.38 -13.08 16.10
CA ASN A 116 -10.58 -14.26 16.42
C ASN A 116 -9.17 -13.89 16.95
N LYS A 117 -8.80 -14.43 18.12
CA LYS A 117 -7.50 -14.20 18.79
C LYS A 117 -6.30 -14.44 17.87
N LEU A 118 -6.36 -15.48 17.02
CA LEU A 118 -5.30 -15.77 16.06
C LEU A 118 -5.09 -14.61 15.07
N THR A 119 -6.17 -14.00 14.59
CA THR A 119 -6.12 -12.83 13.68
C THR A 119 -5.45 -11.64 14.36
N ILE A 120 -5.78 -11.38 15.64
CA ILE A 120 -5.16 -10.31 16.42
C ILE A 120 -3.67 -10.57 16.60
N ILE A 121 -3.27 -11.81 16.90
CA ILE A 121 -1.85 -12.21 17.01
C ILE A 121 -1.11 -11.92 15.70
N PHE A 122 -1.66 -12.32 14.54
CA PHE A 122 -1.03 -12.03 13.26
C PHE A 122 -0.88 -10.53 13.00
N LEU A 123 -1.88 -9.73 13.37
CA LEU A 123 -1.81 -8.27 13.22
C LEU A 123 -0.73 -7.65 14.11
N VAL A 124 -0.60 -8.13 15.36
CA VAL A 124 0.46 -7.70 16.29
C VAL A 124 1.84 -8.12 15.77
N VAL A 125 1.99 -9.33 15.24
CA VAL A 125 3.26 -9.78 14.65
C VAL A 125 3.66 -8.91 13.45
N ALA A 126 2.73 -8.58 12.56
CA ALA A 126 2.98 -7.67 11.44
C ALA A 126 3.35 -6.25 11.90
N PHE A 127 2.70 -5.75 12.96
CA PHE A 127 3.04 -4.48 13.56
C PHE A 127 4.46 -4.49 14.15
N LEU A 128 4.80 -5.50 14.95
CA LEU A 128 6.12 -5.63 15.57
C LEU A 128 7.23 -5.86 14.53
N SER A 129 6.98 -6.62 13.46
CA SER A 129 7.97 -6.82 12.40
C SER A 129 8.36 -5.51 11.70
N MET A 130 7.39 -4.60 11.49
CA MET A 130 7.68 -3.25 10.98
C MET A 130 8.54 -2.43 11.96
N GLN A 131 8.31 -2.54 13.27
CA GLN A 131 9.13 -1.86 14.28
C GLN A 131 10.55 -2.40 14.32
N LEU A 132 10.69 -3.74 14.30
CA LEU A 132 12.00 -4.40 14.26
C LEU A 132 12.78 -4.03 13.00
N TYR A 133 12.11 -3.95 11.85
CA TYR A 133 12.73 -3.55 10.60
C TYR A 133 13.23 -2.09 10.64
N ALA A 134 12.43 -1.17 11.19
CA ALA A 134 12.84 0.22 11.37
C ALA A 134 14.03 0.33 12.34
N LEU A 135 14.00 -0.41 13.46
CA LEU A 135 15.09 -0.45 14.43
C LEU A 135 16.39 -1.02 13.82
N TYR A 136 16.27 -2.11 13.06
CA TYR A 136 17.40 -2.71 12.34
C TYR A 136 18.07 -1.69 11.40
N TRP A 137 17.28 -1.00 10.59
CA TRP A 137 17.81 -0.02 9.64
C TRP A 137 18.40 1.20 10.34
N ARG A 138 17.79 1.66 11.45
CA ARG A 138 18.38 2.71 12.27
C ARG A 138 19.79 2.35 12.72
N PHE A 139 19.98 1.17 13.32
CA PHE A 139 21.30 0.71 13.72
C PHE A 139 22.25 0.49 12.53
N ALA A 140 21.74 0.02 11.39
CA ALA A 140 22.54 -0.16 10.19
C ALA A 140 23.05 1.18 9.63
N PHE A 141 22.28 2.26 9.74
CA PHE A 141 22.69 3.61 9.34
C PHE A 141 23.62 4.25 10.35
N GLU A 142 23.33 4.13 11.66
CA GLU A 142 24.21 4.64 12.74
C GLU A 142 25.62 4.05 12.70
N LYS A 143 25.80 2.83 12.18
CA LYS A 143 27.13 2.21 12.00
C LYS A 143 27.88 2.68 10.75
N LYS A 144 27.17 3.21 9.75
CA LYS A 144 27.73 3.60 8.45
C LYS A 144 28.11 5.07 8.39
N MET A 145 27.46 5.91 9.22
CA MET A 145 27.72 7.34 9.37
C MET A 145 28.65 7.57 10.56
#